data_AF-A0A0N1ALB5-F1
#
_entry.id   AF-A0A0N1ALB5-F1
#
_cell.length_a   1.000
_cell.length_b   1.000
_cell.length_c   1.000
_cell.angle_alpha   90.00
_cell.angle_beta   90.00
_cell.angle_gamma   90.00
#
_symmetry.space_group_name_H-M   'P 1'
#
loop_
_entity.id
_entity.type
_entity.pdbx_description
1 polymer ?
#
loop_
_entity_poly.entity_id
_entity_poly.type
_entity_poly.pdbx_seq_one_letter_code
_entity_poly.pdbx_strand_id
1 'polypeptide(L)'
;MTPTHSPRLLADIGGTYARFTLQVAPGRMAHTASLLCADHADFHAAVTSYLHGLPGGLAATVEHAAIAIANPVEGDEVRMTNYHWQFSIEQMRQRLGLSTLVVVNDFTALAMALPRLAPGQRRQVGGGLARENSVIGVIGAGSGLGVSGLIPLDDGYVALGTEGGHTNFAPRDEREIAILRYGMTLYSHLSFERLLSGPGLELIHRALSLRSGLEAEPLSAPEITRRALDHADPLCEETLQAFCSILGTAAGNLAVTLGALGGVYIGGGIVPRLGEYFDRSPFRARFEDKGRFSDYVKVIPTFVVTAEHATFDGVAAILAAQLRSLKSDQGSAILGQIQRARESLTPAEKRVADHVLAHPRSALNDPIAEIAKAAQVSQPTVIRFCRSLGCEGLSDFKLRLASGLSATIPLTHTQVTGSDSVLELGVKVLGNTASAILQVREQLNRDTLVRAIDLLAAAERIEFYAVGHYGVVADDAQFKFLRFGVPSASFTDPRLQLLAAQVLRPSDVVVIISSSGRVDDLLAVCEAAHARGVPVLAITASQSPLARKADVALIVDHVEDVATHVPMVSRILHLLVIDILAVGLAMRRGAESVAALPNVAAAAGVDLDEAPANAVLPTARRAGPGISTSGPLSRLTSHSR
;
A
#
# COMPACT_ATOMS: atom_id res chain seq x y z
N MET A 1 32.89 24.46 -2.10
CA MET A 1 32.42 23.20 -1.47
C MET A 1 30.92 23.30 -1.35
N THR A 2 30.17 22.66 -2.24
CA THR A 2 28.70 22.65 -2.17
C THR A 2 28.26 21.89 -0.92
N PRO A 3 27.47 22.51 -0.02
CA PRO A 3 27.03 21.85 1.20
C PRO A 3 25.86 20.89 0.90
N THR A 4 25.59 19.99 1.85
CA THR A 4 24.30 19.31 2.12
C THR A 4 23.94 17.96 1.49
N HIS A 5 24.77 16.92 1.61
CA HIS A 5 24.22 15.56 1.82
C HIS A 5 25.10 14.76 2.80
N SER A 6 24.54 14.38 3.95
CA SER A 6 25.12 13.41 4.87
C SER A 6 25.32 12.06 4.14
N PRO A 7 26.44 11.34 4.37
CA PRO A 7 26.66 10.03 3.80
C PRO A 7 25.54 9.07 4.26
N ARG A 8 25.06 8.23 3.34
CA ARG A 8 23.98 7.27 3.60
C ARG A 8 24.55 5.88 3.80
N LEU A 9 24.17 5.20 4.88
CA LEU A 9 24.54 3.82 5.12
C LEU A 9 23.67 2.90 4.27
N LEU A 10 24.30 2.03 3.49
CA LEU A 10 23.61 0.99 2.74
C LEU A 10 24.13 -0.36 3.21
N ALA A 11 23.25 -1.33 3.38
CA ALA A 11 23.64 -2.68 3.73
C ALA A 11 22.86 -3.74 2.96
N ASP A 12 23.49 -4.90 2.81
CA ASP A 12 22.93 -6.12 2.25
C ASP A 12 23.28 -7.28 3.21
N ILE A 13 22.26 -7.75 3.92
CA ILE A 13 22.37 -8.66 5.06
C ILE A 13 21.84 -10.04 4.66
N GLY A 14 22.76 -10.98 4.50
CA GLY A 14 22.46 -12.40 4.32
C GLY A 14 22.64 -13.20 5.61
N GLY A 15 22.48 -14.53 5.52
CA GLY A 15 22.67 -15.43 6.67
C GLY A 15 24.13 -15.67 7.08
N THR A 16 25.08 -15.43 6.18
CA THR A 16 26.52 -15.67 6.43
C THR A 16 27.32 -14.38 6.53
N TYR A 17 27.05 -13.43 5.65
CA TYR A 17 27.76 -12.16 5.56
C TYR A 17 26.80 -10.98 5.62
N ALA A 18 27.21 -9.95 6.37
CA ALA A 18 26.61 -8.63 6.39
C ALA A 18 27.53 -7.68 5.62
N ARG A 19 27.06 -7.20 4.46
CA ARG A 19 27.83 -6.30 3.58
C ARG A 19 27.35 -4.88 3.79
N PHE A 20 28.27 -3.95 3.95
CA PHE A 20 27.99 -2.54 4.21
C PHE A 20 28.75 -1.66 3.22
N THR A 21 28.19 -0.51 2.89
CA THR A 21 28.88 0.57 2.17
C THR A 21 28.31 1.92 2.58
N LEU A 22 29.10 2.99 2.43
CA LEU A 22 28.60 4.36 2.48
C LEU A 22 28.37 4.91 1.09
N GLN A 23 27.20 5.51 0.87
CA GLN A 23 26.96 6.34 -0.29
C GLN A 23 27.29 7.79 0.05
N VAL A 24 28.47 8.25 -0.39
CA VAL A 24 29.01 9.59 -0.09
C VAL A 24 28.52 10.65 -1.08
N ALA A 25 28.04 10.24 -2.25
CA ALA A 25 27.35 11.09 -3.22
C ALA A 25 26.41 10.22 -4.08
N PRO A 26 25.44 10.79 -4.82
CA PRO A 26 24.63 10.03 -5.77
C PRO A 26 25.50 9.18 -6.71
N GLY A 27 25.24 7.87 -6.76
CA GLY A 27 26.03 6.92 -7.57
C GLY A 27 27.46 6.64 -7.10
N ARG A 28 27.92 7.22 -5.98
CA ARG A 28 29.28 7.03 -5.45
C ARG A 28 29.26 6.30 -4.11
N MET A 29 29.68 5.04 -4.15
CA MET A 29 29.87 4.17 -2.99
C MET A 29 31.33 4.22 -2.51
N ALA A 30 31.55 4.15 -1.21
CA ALA A 30 32.86 4.14 -0.56
C ALA A 30 32.81 3.34 0.75
N HIS A 31 33.98 2.92 1.22
CA HIS A 31 34.15 2.18 2.48
C HIS A 31 33.39 0.84 2.53
N THR A 32 33.29 0.14 1.40
CA THR A 32 32.64 -1.17 1.35
C THR A 32 33.37 -2.17 2.25
N ALA A 33 32.62 -2.85 3.11
CA ALA A 33 33.13 -3.90 3.99
C ALA A 33 32.15 -5.07 4.08
N SER A 34 32.70 -6.27 4.23
CA SER A 34 31.93 -7.49 4.47
C SER A 34 32.31 -8.05 5.83
N LEU A 35 31.32 -8.17 6.72
CA LEU A 35 31.48 -8.74 8.06
C LEU A 35 30.84 -10.13 8.11
N LEU A 36 31.43 -11.06 8.85
CA LEU A 36 30.81 -12.34 9.13
C LEU A 36 29.68 -12.14 10.14
N CYS A 37 28.47 -12.61 9.83
CA CYS A 37 27.35 -12.49 10.77
C CYS A 37 27.65 -13.22 12.10
N ALA A 38 28.39 -14.34 12.04
CA ALA A 38 28.76 -15.14 13.21
C ALA A 38 29.65 -14.39 14.22
N ASP A 39 30.36 -13.35 13.80
CA ASP A 39 31.24 -12.56 14.69
C ASP A 39 30.46 -11.51 15.49
N HIS A 40 29.14 -11.41 15.26
CA HIS A 40 28.28 -10.39 15.84
C HIS A 40 27.01 -10.99 16.45
N ALA A 41 26.74 -10.65 17.72
CA ALA A 41 25.63 -11.22 18.47
C ALA A 41 24.25 -10.85 17.90
N ASP A 42 24.12 -9.63 17.34
CA ASP A 42 22.89 -9.13 16.76
C ASP A 42 23.17 -8.15 15.61
N PHE A 43 22.10 -7.73 14.92
CA PHE A 43 22.17 -6.74 13.85
C PHE A 43 22.80 -5.42 14.32
N HIS A 44 22.48 -4.97 15.54
CA HIS A 44 23.04 -3.74 16.10
C HIS A 44 24.56 -3.80 16.24
N ALA A 45 25.09 -4.91 16.74
CA ALA A 45 26.52 -5.15 16.89
C ALA A 45 27.25 -5.12 15.55
N ALA A 46 26.67 -5.72 14.50
CA ALA A 46 27.25 -5.69 13.16
C ALA A 46 27.30 -4.27 12.58
N VAL A 47 26.20 -3.50 12.66
CA VAL A 47 26.15 -2.11 12.18
C VAL A 47 27.12 -1.23 12.96
N THR A 48 27.15 -1.38 14.29
CA THR A 48 28.03 -0.59 15.18
C THR A 48 29.50 -0.89 14.90
N SER A 49 29.85 -2.16 14.72
CA SER A 49 31.21 -2.60 14.34
C SER A 49 31.65 -1.95 13.03
N TYR A 50 30.79 -1.99 12.01
CA TYR A 50 31.06 -1.31 10.74
C TYR A 50 31.27 0.20 10.90
N LEU A 51 30.36 0.87 11.62
CA LEU A 51 30.43 2.32 11.82
C LEU A 51 31.69 2.74 12.61
N HIS A 52 32.08 1.99 13.64
CA HIS A 52 33.31 2.23 14.40
C HIS A 52 34.58 2.03 13.56
N GLY A 53 34.54 1.19 12.53
CA GLY A 53 35.64 1.00 11.59
C GLY A 53 35.85 2.16 10.61
N LEU A 54 34.96 3.15 10.56
CA LEU A 54 35.05 4.26 9.61
C LEU A 54 36.05 5.34 10.08
N PRO A 55 36.83 5.94 9.14
CA PRO A 55 37.80 6.97 9.49
C PRO A 55 37.15 8.32 9.84
N GLY A 56 37.85 9.13 10.64
CA GLY A 56 37.65 10.58 10.71
C GLY A 56 36.28 11.06 11.23
N GLY A 57 35.64 10.32 12.14
CA GLY A 57 34.34 10.70 12.70
C GLY A 57 33.18 10.61 11.70
N LEU A 58 33.40 10.01 10.53
CA LEU A 58 32.41 9.89 9.46
C LEU A 58 31.12 9.20 9.91
N ALA A 59 31.23 8.24 10.84
CA ALA A 59 30.10 7.57 11.47
C ALA A 59 29.08 8.56 12.07
N ALA A 60 29.55 9.63 12.73
CA ALA A 60 28.69 10.64 13.35
C ALA A 60 27.94 11.51 12.34
N THR A 61 28.30 11.44 11.05
CA THR A 61 27.64 12.19 9.97
C THR A 61 26.57 11.37 9.23
N VAL A 62 26.45 10.08 9.53
CA VAL A 62 25.46 9.19 8.90
C VAL A 62 24.09 9.41 9.55
N GLU A 63 23.17 10.02 8.81
CA GLU A 63 21.81 10.30 9.30
C GLU A 63 20.76 9.31 8.77
N HIS A 64 21.05 8.66 7.65
CA HIS A 64 20.09 7.83 6.94
C HIS A 64 20.71 6.49 6.59
N ALA A 65 19.96 5.43 6.82
CA ALA A 65 20.35 4.08 6.45
C ALA A 65 19.24 3.38 5.68
N ALA A 66 19.64 2.51 4.76
CA ALA A 66 18.73 1.55 4.16
C ALA A 66 19.40 0.19 4.04
N ILE A 67 18.63 -0.86 4.31
CA ILE A 67 19.12 -2.22 4.55
C ILE A 67 18.29 -3.17 3.69
N ALA A 68 18.95 -3.90 2.80
CA ALA A 68 18.41 -5.11 2.22
C ALA A 68 18.65 -6.29 3.17
N ILE A 69 17.62 -7.08 3.44
CA ILE A 69 17.72 -8.28 4.26
C ILE A 69 17.11 -9.48 3.54
N ALA A 70 17.76 -10.64 3.65
CA ALA A 70 17.28 -11.91 3.09
C ALA A 70 16.11 -12.48 3.91
N ASN A 71 15.02 -11.72 4.00
CA ASN A 71 13.80 -12.06 4.74
C ASN A 71 12.60 -11.26 4.23
N PRO A 72 11.36 -11.76 4.39
CA PRO A 72 10.17 -10.92 4.31
C PRO A 72 10.22 -9.81 5.36
N VAL A 73 9.73 -8.62 5.02
CA VAL A 73 9.66 -7.49 5.96
C VAL A 73 8.21 -7.02 6.02
N GLU A 74 7.52 -7.41 7.09
CA GLU A 74 6.11 -7.08 7.32
C GLU A 74 5.99 -6.27 8.62
N GLY A 75 5.81 -4.96 8.48
CA GLY A 75 5.73 -4.07 9.64
C GLY A 75 7.09 -3.78 10.27
N ASP A 76 7.09 -3.56 11.58
CA ASP A 76 8.25 -3.08 12.34
C ASP A 76 9.20 -4.20 12.80
N GLU A 77 8.68 -5.40 13.05
CA GLU A 77 9.46 -6.53 13.57
C GLU A 77 10.09 -7.34 12.41
N VAL A 78 11.41 -7.46 12.45
CA VAL A 78 12.18 -8.26 11.50
C VAL A 78 12.75 -9.48 12.20
N ARG A 79 12.47 -10.67 11.67
CA ARG A 79 13.02 -11.94 12.15
C ARG A 79 13.55 -12.76 10.99
N MET A 80 14.88 -12.91 10.91
CA MET A 80 15.51 -13.63 9.80
C MET A 80 15.10 -15.11 9.77
N THR A 81 14.73 -15.61 8.58
CA THR A 81 14.27 -16.99 8.40
C THR A 81 15.42 -17.99 8.49
N ASN A 82 16.60 -17.62 7.97
CA ASN A 82 17.79 -18.47 7.90
C ASN A 82 18.91 -18.06 8.86
N TYR A 83 18.61 -17.18 9.82
CA TYR A 83 19.57 -16.72 10.83
C TYR A 83 18.86 -16.25 12.10
N HIS A 84 19.56 -16.19 13.24
CA HIS A 84 18.94 -15.96 14.54
C HIS A 84 18.69 -14.47 14.89
N TRP A 85 19.16 -13.53 14.07
CA TRP A 85 18.96 -12.11 14.32
C TRP A 85 17.49 -11.70 14.17
N GLN A 86 17.05 -10.88 15.12
CA GLN A 86 15.72 -10.30 15.18
C GLN A 86 15.78 -8.89 15.79
N PHE A 87 14.97 -7.96 15.29
CA PHE A 87 14.92 -6.58 15.78
C PHE A 87 13.68 -5.82 15.30
N SER A 88 13.25 -4.83 16.09
CA SER A 88 12.33 -3.77 15.66
C SER A 88 13.09 -2.71 14.84
N ILE A 89 12.55 -2.31 13.69
CA ILE A 89 13.12 -1.28 12.81
C ILE A 89 13.16 0.06 13.56
N GLU A 90 12.06 0.47 14.20
CA GLU A 90 11.97 1.75 14.91
C GLU A 90 12.90 1.78 16.13
N GLN A 91 12.97 0.70 16.91
CA GLN A 91 13.89 0.60 18.03
C GLN A 91 15.35 0.70 17.55
N MET A 92 15.67 0.05 16.43
CA MET A 92 17.00 0.08 15.85
C MET A 92 17.37 1.46 15.31
N ARG A 93 16.42 2.14 14.66
CA ARG A 93 16.57 3.52 14.19
C ARG A 93 16.95 4.46 15.35
N GLN A 94 16.23 4.37 16.47
CA GLN A 94 16.49 5.17 17.66
C GLN A 94 17.84 4.83 18.29
N ARG A 95 18.13 3.53 18.45
CA ARG A 95 19.37 3.04 19.08
C ARG A 95 20.63 3.43 18.31
N LEU A 96 20.55 3.44 16.97
CA LEU A 96 21.64 3.88 16.09
C LEU A 96 21.70 5.39 15.87
N GLY A 97 20.77 6.17 16.43
CA GLY A 97 20.72 7.63 16.25
C GLY A 97 20.38 8.08 14.83
N LEU A 98 19.71 7.24 14.04
CA LEU A 98 19.38 7.53 12.65
C LEU A 98 18.11 8.38 12.55
N SER A 99 18.10 9.33 11.61
CA SER A 99 16.88 10.05 11.22
C SER A 99 15.95 9.17 10.38
N THR A 100 16.51 8.26 9.58
CA THR A 100 15.74 7.34 8.74
C THR A 100 16.43 5.99 8.69
N LEU A 101 15.67 4.93 8.92
CA LEU A 101 16.08 3.56 8.69
C LEU A 101 15.02 2.88 7.82
N VAL A 102 15.41 2.44 6.64
CA VAL A 102 14.54 1.66 5.76
C VAL A 102 15.06 0.23 5.72
N VAL A 103 14.21 -0.75 6.00
CA VAL A 103 14.54 -2.17 5.86
C VAL A 103 13.61 -2.77 4.82
N VAL A 104 14.19 -3.47 3.85
CA VAL A 104 13.45 -4.09 2.75
C VAL A 104 14.01 -5.48 2.48
N ASN A 105 13.19 -6.33 1.86
CA ASN A 105 13.66 -7.60 1.33
C ASN A 105 14.77 -7.38 0.27
N ASP A 106 15.72 -8.29 0.22
CA ASP A 106 16.86 -8.29 -0.70
C ASP A 106 16.48 -8.37 -2.18
N PHE A 107 15.45 -9.15 -2.53
CA PHE A 107 14.93 -9.21 -3.90
C PHE A 107 14.12 -7.97 -4.27
N THR A 108 13.42 -7.34 -3.33
CA THR A 108 12.82 -6.02 -3.54
C THR A 108 13.90 -4.99 -3.86
N ALA A 109 15.01 -5.00 -3.11
CA ALA A 109 16.15 -4.13 -3.40
C ALA A 109 16.75 -4.42 -4.78
N LEU A 110 17.06 -5.69 -5.08
CA LEU A 110 17.59 -6.09 -6.38
C LEU A 110 16.67 -5.65 -7.53
N ALA A 111 15.35 -5.87 -7.38
CA ALA A 111 14.37 -5.46 -8.38
C ALA A 111 14.45 -3.96 -8.62
N MET A 112 14.47 -3.15 -7.56
CA MET A 112 14.55 -1.69 -7.71
C MET A 112 15.81 -1.22 -8.45
N ALA A 113 16.89 -1.98 -8.47
CA ALA A 113 18.12 -1.64 -9.19
C ALA A 113 18.01 -1.80 -10.72
N LEU A 114 17.16 -2.72 -11.19
CA LEU A 114 17.15 -3.18 -12.58
C LEU A 114 16.94 -2.09 -13.63
N PRO A 115 16.02 -1.11 -13.46
CA PRO A 115 15.79 -0.06 -14.45
C PRO A 115 17.02 0.84 -14.67
N ARG A 116 17.98 0.82 -13.74
CA ARG A 116 19.18 1.67 -13.76
C ARG A 116 20.43 0.91 -14.21
N LEU A 117 20.34 -0.38 -14.50
CA LEU A 117 21.49 -1.16 -14.96
C LEU A 117 21.95 -0.69 -16.33
N ALA A 118 23.23 -0.34 -16.44
CA ALA A 118 23.86 -0.04 -17.71
C ALA A 118 23.91 -1.30 -18.60
N PRO A 119 24.04 -1.15 -19.93
CA PRO A 119 24.17 -2.30 -20.84
C PRO A 119 25.30 -3.28 -20.47
N GLY A 120 26.41 -2.80 -19.88
CA GLY A 120 27.51 -3.67 -19.41
C GLY A 120 27.26 -4.38 -18.07
N GLN A 121 26.18 -4.03 -17.37
CA GLN A 121 25.81 -4.56 -16.05
C GLN A 121 24.74 -5.66 -16.13
N ARG A 122 24.35 -6.03 -17.36
CA ARG A 122 23.42 -7.12 -17.64
C ARG A 122 23.82 -7.80 -18.94
N ARG A 123 23.55 -9.09 -19.07
CA ARG A 123 23.82 -9.88 -20.28
C ARG A 123 22.53 -10.51 -20.77
N GLN A 124 22.15 -10.25 -22.02
CA GLN A 124 20.92 -10.78 -22.60
C GLN A 124 21.04 -12.27 -22.92
N VAL A 125 19.98 -13.04 -22.67
CA VAL A 125 19.88 -14.47 -23.00
C VAL A 125 18.66 -14.70 -23.90
N GLY A 126 18.90 -15.18 -25.12
CA GLY A 126 17.88 -15.26 -26.17
C GLY A 126 17.50 -13.91 -26.78
N GLY A 127 16.38 -13.87 -27.51
CA GLY A 127 15.93 -12.68 -28.24
C GLY A 127 15.00 -11.76 -27.45
N GLY A 128 14.36 -10.83 -28.17
CA GLY A 128 13.38 -9.88 -27.62
C GLY A 128 13.96 -8.49 -27.35
N LEU A 129 13.06 -7.52 -27.19
CA LEU A 129 13.38 -6.14 -26.86
C LEU A 129 12.50 -5.70 -25.70
N ALA A 130 13.12 -5.09 -24.69
CA ALA A 130 12.41 -4.63 -23.51
C ALA A 130 11.48 -3.49 -23.90
N ARG A 131 10.22 -3.55 -23.49
CA ARG A 131 9.30 -2.42 -23.62
C ARG A 131 9.57 -1.42 -22.51
N GLU A 132 9.76 -0.17 -22.90
CA GLU A 132 9.86 0.93 -21.93
C GLU A 132 8.57 1.05 -21.12
N ASN A 133 8.71 1.49 -19.87
CA ASN A 133 7.62 1.71 -18.93
C ASN A 133 6.64 0.53 -18.82
N SER A 134 7.17 -0.68 -18.71
CA SER A 134 6.40 -1.92 -18.64
C SER A 134 6.84 -2.77 -17.46
N VAL A 135 5.97 -3.70 -17.04
CA VAL A 135 6.26 -4.62 -15.93
C VAL A 135 7.56 -5.40 -16.19
N ILE A 136 8.40 -5.51 -15.16
CA ILE A 136 9.65 -6.27 -15.17
C ILE A 136 9.52 -7.42 -14.17
N GLY A 137 9.95 -8.63 -14.54
CA GLY A 137 10.04 -9.77 -13.62
C GLY A 137 11.46 -9.98 -13.14
N VAL A 138 11.63 -10.48 -11.91
CA VAL A 138 12.93 -10.81 -11.33
C VAL A 138 12.85 -12.19 -10.69
N ILE A 139 13.82 -13.04 -11.01
CA ILE A 139 13.98 -14.37 -10.40
C ILE A 139 15.46 -14.63 -10.17
N GLY A 140 15.84 -15.22 -9.04
CA GLY A 140 17.27 -15.43 -8.77
C GLY A 140 17.55 -16.61 -7.85
N ALA A 141 18.42 -17.50 -8.32
CA ALA A 141 18.84 -18.69 -7.60
C ALA A 141 20.13 -18.45 -6.80
N GLY A 142 20.09 -18.75 -5.51
CA GLY A 142 21.19 -18.62 -4.56
C GLY A 142 21.10 -19.68 -3.48
N SER A 143 21.15 -19.28 -2.20
CA SER A 143 20.82 -20.17 -1.08
C SER A 143 19.35 -20.60 -1.09
N GLY A 144 18.47 -19.73 -1.61
CA GLY A 144 17.07 -20.01 -1.92
C GLY A 144 16.72 -19.51 -3.33
N LEU A 145 15.43 -19.23 -3.57
CA LEU A 145 14.93 -18.69 -4.83
C LEU A 145 14.09 -17.46 -4.57
N GLY A 146 14.66 -16.27 -4.79
CA GLY A 146 13.89 -15.05 -4.69
C GLY A 146 13.17 -14.71 -5.98
N VAL A 147 11.99 -14.12 -5.83
CA VAL A 147 11.14 -13.68 -6.94
C VAL A 147 10.53 -12.31 -6.59
N SER A 148 10.52 -11.40 -7.55
CA SER A 148 9.88 -10.09 -7.41
C SER A 148 9.44 -9.57 -8.78
N GLY A 149 8.67 -8.49 -8.79
CA GLY A 149 8.31 -7.75 -9.99
C GLY A 149 8.47 -6.24 -9.79
N LEU A 150 8.60 -5.50 -10.87
CA LEU A 150 8.47 -4.04 -10.86
C LEU A 150 7.24 -3.64 -11.67
N ILE A 151 6.43 -2.78 -11.09
CA ILE A 151 5.27 -2.18 -11.74
C ILE A 151 5.64 -0.74 -12.13
N PRO A 152 5.43 -0.34 -13.40
CA PRO A 152 5.72 1.02 -13.86
C PRO A 152 4.81 2.05 -13.20
N LEU A 153 5.36 3.22 -12.90
CA LEU A 153 4.68 4.44 -12.44
C LEU A 153 5.14 5.61 -13.30
N ASP A 154 4.42 6.73 -13.27
CA ASP A 154 4.77 7.94 -14.07
C ASP A 154 6.21 8.40 -13.82
N ASP A 155 6.69 8.32 -12.58
CA ASP A 155 8.03 8.74 -12.16
C ASP A 155 8.96 7.57 -11.77
N GLY A 156 8.71 6.35 -12.29
CA GLY A 156 9.63 5.23 -12.13
C GLY A 156 8.96 3.88 -11.95
N TYR A 157 9.35 3.16 -10.89
CA TYR A 157 8.86 1.81 -10.62
C TYR A 157 8.59 1.61 -9.13
N VAL A 158 7.60 0.79 -8.82
CA VAL A 158 7.38 0.22 -7.49
C VAL A 158 7.68 -1.28 -7.51
N ALA A 159 8.36 -1.77 -6.49
CA ALA A 159 8.61 -3.19 -6.33
C ALA A 159 7.41 -3.91 -5.73
N LEU A 160 7.02 -5.00 -6.40
CA LEU A 160 6.10 -5.99 -5.90
C LEU A 160 6.93 -7.07 -5.18
N GLY A 161 6.92 -7.05 -3.85
CA GLY A 161 7.48 -8.13 -3.03
C GLY A 161 6.63 -9.39 -3.19
N THR A 162 7.26 -10.54 -3.41
CA THR A 162 6.55 -11.82 -3.58
C THR A 162 7.33 -12.98 -2.99
N GLU A 163 6.61 -14.05 -2.64
CA GLU A 163 7.17 -15.35 -2.26
C GLU A 163 7.10 -16.35 -3.43
N GLY A 164 7.28 -15.86 -4.67
CA GLY A 164 7.07 -16.65 -5.87
C GLY A 164 7.96 -17.91 -5.97
N GLY A 165 9.08 -17.94 -5.27
CA GLY A 165 9.96 -19.11 -5.21
C GLY A 165 9.34 -20.31 -4.49
N HIS A 166 8.33 -20.08 -3.65
CA HIS A 166 7.59 -21.12 -2.94
C HIS A 166 6.40 -21.68 -3.74
N THR A 167 6.21 -21.28 -4.99
CA THR A 167 5.18 -21.87 -5.84
C THR A 167 5.50 -23.32 -6.22
N ASN A 168 4.45 -24.10 -6.51
CA ASN A 168 4.56 -25.52 -6.86
C ASN A 168 5.45 -25.74 -8.09
N PHE A 169 6.35 -26.72 -8.00
CA PHE A 169 7.05 -27.23 -9.18
C PHE A 169 6.09 -28.04 -10.07
N ALA A 170 6.04 -27.70 -11.36
CA ALA A 170 5.28 -28.42 -12.38
C ALA A 170 6.24 -29.08 -13.38
N PRO A 171 6.44 -30.41 -13.34
CA PRO A 171 7.36 -31.11 -14.24
C PRO A 171 6.80 -31.16 -15.67
N ARG A 172 7.69 -31.14 -16.66
CA ARG A 172 7.33 -31.10 -18.08
C ARG A 172 7.73 -32.35 -18.86
N ASP A 173 8.66 -33.14 -18.33
CA ASP A 173 9.18 -34.36 -18.94
C ASP A 173 9.48 -35.45 -17.88
N GLU A 174 9.77 -36.67 -18.33
CA GLU A 174 10.03 -37.83 -17.45
C GLU A 174 11.24 -37.62 -16.54
N ARG A 175 12.24 -36.83 -16.96
CA ARG A 175 13.40 -36.49 -16.12
C ARG A 175 12.96 -35.66 -14.93
N GLU A 176 12.17 -34.63 -15.18
CA GLU A 176 11.59 -33.77 -14.15
C GLU A 176 10.57 -34.51 -13.26
N ILE A 177 9.81 -35.46 -13.80
CA ILE A 177 8.92 -36.32 -13.02
C ILE A 177 9.72 -37.19 -12.03
N ALA A 178 10.86 -37.74 -12.45
CA ALA A 178 11.72 -38.51 -11.55
C ALA A 178 12.30 -37.63 -10.41
N ILE A 179 12.71 -36.39 -10.74
CA ILE A 179 13.14 -35.39 -9.74
C ILE A 179 12.01 -35.09 -8.75
N LEU A 180 10.79 -34.86 -9.25
CA LEU A 180 9.61 -34.62 -8.41
C LEU A 180 9.36 -35.81 -7.47
N ARG A 181 9.33 -37.04 -8.00
CA ARG A 181 9.11 -38.26 -7.20
C ARG A 181 10.13 -38.40 -6.08
N TYR A 182 11.41 -38.17 -6.37
CA TYR A 182 12.45 -38.20 -5.34
C TYR A 182 12.25 -37.09 -4.30
N GLY A 183 12.04 -35.85 -4.75
CA GLY A 183 11.82 -34.70 -3.86
C GLY A 183 10.62 -34.87 -2.93
N MET A 184 9.54 -35.53 -3.38
CA MET A 184 8.37 -35.84 -2.57
C MET A 184 8.63 -36.88 -1.47
N THR A 185 9.72 -37.65 -1.54
CA THR A 185 10.13 -38.52 -0.43
C THR A 185 10.78 -37.74 0.72
N LEU A 186 11.31 -36.54 0.43
CA LEU A 186 12.01 -35.69 1.38
C LEU A 186 11.12 -34.57 1.93
N TYR A 187 10.21 -34.05 1.10
CA TYR A 187 9.37 -32.90 1.44
C TYR A 187 7.91 -33.16 1.09
N SER A 188 7.00 -32.75 1.99
CA SER A 188 5.55 -32.76 1.73
C SER A 188 5.15 -31.75 0.65
N HIS A 189 5.95 -30.69 0.45
CA HIS A 189 5.75 -29.66 -0.56
C HIS A 189 7.07 -29.38 -1.28
N LEU A 190 7.11 -29.67 -2.59
CA LEU A 190 8.27 -29.42 -3.45
C LEU A 190 8.03 -28.15 -4.28
N SER A 191 8.53 -27.02 -3.78
CA SER A 191 8.49 -25.74 -4.48
C SER A 191 9.61 -25.61 -5.52
N PHE A 192 9.52 -24.58 -6.38
CA PHE A 192 10.62 -24.21 -7.25
C PHE A 192 11.92 -23.92 -6.47
N GLU A 193 11.87 -23.28 -5.30
CA GLU A 193 13.05 -23.03 -4.47
C GLU A 193 13.81 -24.30 -4.08
N ARG A 194 13.09 -25.39 -3.80
CA ARG A 194 13.71 -26.68 -3.43
C ARG A 194 14.54 -27.28 -4.56
N LEU A 195 14.39 -26.79 -5.79
CA LEU A 195 15.13 -27.23 -6.97
C LEU A 195 16.06 -26.13 -7.53
N LEU A 196 15.66 -24.87 -7.44
CA LEU A 196 16.38 -23.70 -7.98
C LEU A 196 17.17 -22.95 -6.92
N SER A 197 18.03 -23.69 -6.22
CA SER A 197 18.95 -23.19 -5.19
C SER A 197 20.20 -24.06 -5.15
N GLY A 198 21.20 -23.68 -4.35
CA GLY A 198 22.38 -24.52 -4.10
C GLY A 198 21.98 -25.92 -3.61
N PRO A 199 21.24 -26.04 -2.50
CA PRO A 199 20.70 -27.32 -2.05
C PRO A 199 19.82 -28.03 -3.10
N GLY A 200 19.12 -27.26 -3.94
CA GLY A 200 18.33 -27.79 -5.05
C GLY A 200 19.15 -28.49 -6.13
N LEU A 201 20.32 -27.96 -6.50
CA LEU A 201 21.26 -28.64 -7.41
C LEU A 201 21.70 -30.00 -6.85
N GLU A 202 22.00 -30.08 -5.57
CA GLU A 202 22.39 -31.33 -4.89
C GLU A 202 21.24 -32.33 -4.81
N LEU A 203 20.00 -31.85 -4.66
CA LEU A 203 18.80 -32.69 -4.74
C LEU A 203 18.59 -33.24 -6.14
N ILE A 204 18.69 -32.39 -7.17
CA ILE A 204 18.55 -32.82 -8.57
C ILE A 204 19.61 -33.88 -8.90
N HIS A 205 20.88 -33.65 -8.53
CA HIS A 205 21.95 -34.63 -8.75
C HIS A 205 21.61 -35.99 -8.15
N ARG A 206 21.24 -36.03 -6.86
CA ARG A 206 20.85 -37.28 -6.17
C ARG A 206 19.68 -37.98 -6.83
N ALA A 207 18.65 -37.22 -7.24
CA ALA A 207 17.50 -37.79 -7.93
C ALA A 207 17.88 -38.45 -9.26
N LEU A 208 18.79 -37.82 -10.02
CA LEU A 208 19.25 -38.33 -11.30
C LEU A 208 20.24 -39.50 -11.15
N SER A 209 21.07 -39.52 -10.11
CA SER A 209 21.92 -40.69 -9.76
C SER A 209 21.04 -41.93 -9.56
N LEU A 210 20.02 -41.81 -8.71
CA LEU A 210 19.10 -42.91 -8.40
C LEU A 210 18.30 -43.36 -9.61
N ARG A 211 17.83 -42.43 -10.44
CA ARG A 211 17.13 -42.74 -11.70
C ARG A 211 18.03 -43.54 -12.65
N SER A 212 19.33 -43.28 -12.64
CA SER A 212 20.32 -43.96 -13.48
C SER A 212 20.82 -45.28 -12.90
N GLY A 213 20.29 -45.70 -11.74
CA GLY A 213 20.74 -46.91 -11.03
C GLY A 213 22.14 -46.79 -10.42
N LEU A 214 22.65 -45.57 -10.25
CA LEU A 214 23.94 -45.29 -9.65
C LEU A 214 23.79 -44.95 -8.17
N GLU A 215 24.79 -45.30 -7.36
CA GLU A 215 24.90 -44.75 -6.01
C GLU A 215 25.17 -43.24 -6.07
N ALA A 216 24.43 -42.47 -5.28
CA ALA A 216 24.55 -41.03 -5.29
C ALA A 216 25.78 -40.58 -4.48
N GLU A 217 26.86 -40.19 -5.15
CA GLU A 217 27.98 -39.49 -4.51
C GLU A 217 27.46 -38.17 -3.90
N PRO A 218 27.75 -37.86 -2.63
CA PRO A 218 27.30 -36.64 -1.97
C PRO A 218 28.14 -35.44 -2.43
N LEU A 219 27.85 -34.93 -3.62
CA LEU A 219 28.49 -33.75 -4.17
C LEU A 219 27.81 -32.47 -3.70
N SER A 220 28.61 -31.44 -3.43
CA SER A 220 28.12 -30.09 -3.16
C SER A 220 27.76 -29.36 -4.45
N ALA A 221 26.88 -28.36 -4.38
CA ALA A 221 26.50 -27.57 -5.56
C ALA A 221 27.69 -26.95 -6.34
N PRO A 222 28.74 -26.39 -5.69
CA PRO A 222 29.94 -25.93 -6.40
C PRO A 222 30.68 -27.05 -7.13
N GLU A 223 30.77 -28.24 -6.55
CA GLU A 223 31.47 -29.38 -7.16
C GLU A 223 30.69 -29.95 -8.35
N ILE A 224 29.36 -30.06 -8.23
CA ILE A 224 28.48 -30.43 -9.35
C ILE A 224 28.65 -29.45 -10.50
N THR A 225 28.63 -28.14 -10.19
CA THR A 225 28.79 -27.09 -11.21
C THR A 225 30.15 -27.18 -11.88
N ARG A 226 31.23 -27.34 -11.11
CA ARG A 226 32.59 -27.45 -11.62
C ARG A 226 32.76 -28.67 -12.53
N ARG A 227 32.38 -29.86 -12.06
CA ARG A 227 32.49 -31.11 -12.86
C ARG A 227 31.66 -31.04 -14.14
N ALA A 228 30.50 -30.39 -14.10
CA ALA A 228 29.68 -30.15 -15.29
C ALA A 228 30.35 -29.21 -16.30
N LEU A 229 30.92 -28.10 -15.84
CA LEU A 229 31.59 -27.12 -16.71
C LEU A 229 32.92 -27.64 -17.27
N ASP A 230 33.63 -28.49 -16.52
CA ASP A 230 34.88 -29.15 -16.94
C ASP A 230 34.63 -30.34 -17.89
N HIS A 231 33.37 -30.68 -18.18
CA HIS A 231 32.99 -31.87 -18.94
C HIS A 231 33.53 -33.18 -18.36
N ALA A 232 33.67 -33.23 -17.02
CA ALA A 232 34.32 -34.33 -16.32
C ALA A 232 33.32 -35.42 -15.88
N ASP A 233 32.03 -35.10 -15.80
CA ASP A 233 30.99 -35.99 -15.30
C ASP A 233 29.65 -35.76 -16.03
N PRO A 234 29.19 -36.74 -16.84
CA PRO A 234 27.92 -36.65 -17.58
C PRO A 234 26.69 -36.44 -16.69
N LEU A 235 26.68 -36.94 -15.45
CA LEU A 235 25.56 -36.80 -14.54
C LEU A 235 25.50 -35.38 -13.94
N CYS A 236 26.66 -34.80 -13.67
CA CYS A 236 26.76 -33.39 -13.28
C CYS A 236 26.30 -32.47 -14.43
N GLU A 237 26.67 -32.80 -15.68
CA GLU A 237 26.17 -32.08 -16.87
C GLU A 237 24.64 -32.18 -16.99
N GLU A 238 24.09 -33.39 -16.86
CA GLU A 238 22.64 -33.59 -16.91
C GLU A 238 21.92 -32.82 -15.80
N THR A 239 22.49 -32.79 -14.60
CA THR A 239 21.98 -32.04 -13.45
C THR A 239 21.89 -30.55 -13.77
N LEU A 240 22.96 -29.98 -14.35
CA LEU A 240 23.01 -28.56 -14.68
C LEU A 240 22.05 -28.21 -15.82
N GLN A 241 21.88 -29.10 -16.80
CA GLN A 241 20.87 -28.95 -17.85
C GLN A 241 19.44 -28.98 -17.28
N ALA A 242 19.15 -29.88 -16.35
CA ALA A 242 17.85 -29.97 -15.69
C ALA A 242 17.57 -28.70 -14.87
N PHE A 243 18.55 -28.22 -14.10
CA PHE A 243 18.46 -26.96 -13.36
C PHE A 243 18.12 -25.77 -14.28
N CYS A 244 18.86 -25.61 -15.40
CA CYS A 244 18.59 -24.54 -16.36
C CYS A 244 17.22 -24.68 -17.02
N SER A 245 16.77 -25.92 -17.28
CA SER A 245 15.44 -26.20 -17.84
C SER A 245 14.31 -25.79 -16.91
N ILE A 246 14.42 -26.16 -15.62
CA ILE A 246 13.45 -25.83 -14.57
C ILE A 246 13.43 -24.31 -14.35
N LEU A 247 14.60 -23.65 -14.37
CA LEU A 247 14.69 -22.20 -14.27
C LEU A 247 14.00 -21.50 -15.46
N GLY A 248 14.16 -22.04 -16.67
CA GLY A 248 13.46 -21.56 -17.86
C GLY A 248 11.94 -21.66 -17.69
N THR A 249 11.44 -22.80 -17.20
CA THR A 249 10.02 -22.99 -16.90
C THR A 249 9.52 -21.96 -15.88
N ALA A 250 10.24 -21.77 -14.77
CA ALA A 250 9.89 -20.84 -13.70
C ALA A 250 9.88 -19.37 -14.18
N ALA A 251 10.93 -18.95 -14.89
CA ALA A 251 11.02 -17.61 -15.46
C ALA A 251 9.94 -17.35 -16.51
N GLY A 252 9.62 -18.34 -17.34
CA GLY A 252 8.54 -18.24 -18.33
C GLY A 252 7.17 -18.15 -17.67
N ASN A 253 6.95 -18.88 -16.56
CA ASN A 253 5.73 -18.76 -15.76
C ASN A 253 5.61 -17.35 -15.18
N LEU A 254 6.70 -16.81 -14.60
CA LEU A 254 6.73 -15.45 -14.06
C LEU A 254 6.39 -14.40 -15.14
N ALA A 255 6.97 -14.53 -16.34
CA ALA A 255 6.70 -13.64 -17.46
C ALA A 255 5.22 -13.56 -17.82
N VAL A 256 4.53 -14.71 -17.90
CA VAL A 256 3.10 -14.77 -18.22
C VAL A 256 2.25 -14.27 -17.06
N THR A 257 2.59 -14.65 -15.82
CA THR A 257 1.85 -14.25 -14.62
C THR A 257 1.85 -12.73 -14.42
N LEU A 258 2.98 -12.07 -14.62
CA LEU A 258 3.10 -10.62 -14.41
C LEU A 258 2.83 -9.78 -15.66
N GLY A 259 2.86 -10.40 -16.84
CA GLY A 259 2.90 -9.66 -18.10
C GLY A 259 4.20 -8.87 -18.29
N ALA A 260 5.34 -9.49 -17.99
CA ALA A 260 6.64 -8.84 -17.82
C ALA A 260 7.31 -8.41 -19.14
N LEU A 261 6.64 -7.60 -19.96
CA LEU A 261 7.13 -7.15 -21.27
C LEU A 261 8.34 -6.18 -21.19
N GLY A 262 8.64 -5.64 -20.00
CA GLY A 262 9.89 -4.92 -19.72
C GLY A 262 11.11 -5.86 -19.59
N GLY A 263 10.88 -7.17 -19.55
CA GLY A 263 11.88 -8.22 -19.48
C GLY A 263 11.85 -9.01 -18.18
N VAL A 264 12.48 -10.18 -18.20
CA VAL A 264 12.72 -11.00 -16.99
C VAL A 264 14.21 -11.02 -16.67
N TYR A 265 14.55 -10.56 -15.48
CA TYR A 265 15.93 -10.49 -15.01
C TYR A 265 16.23 -11.66 -14.09
N ILE A 266 17.39 -12.25 -14.33
CA ILE A 266 17.90 -13.43 -13.65
C ILE A 266 19.00 -12.94 -12.72
N GLY A 267 18.66 -12.85 -11.44
CA GLY A 267 19.58 -12.51 -10.37
C GLY A 267 20.14 -13.74 -9.67
N GLY A 268 20.62 -13.52 -8.43
CA GLY A 268 21.18 -14.58 -7.60
C GLY A 268 22.64 -14.92 -7.94
N GLY A 269 23.26 -15.74 -7.09
CA GLY A 269 24.69 -16.02 -7.15
C GLY A 269 25.09 -17.20 -8.05
N ILE A 270 24.13 -18.06 -8.42
CA ILE A 270 24.42 -19.30 -9.16
C ILE A 270 24.58 -19.02 -10.66
N VAL A 271 23.57 -18.42 -11.30
CA VAL A 271 23.53 -18.23 -12.76
C VAL A 271 24.70 -17.40 -13.30
N PRO A 272 25.11 -16.28 -12.68
CA PRO A 272 26.27 -15.53 -13.15
C PRO A 272 27.56 -16.36 -13.23
N ARG A 273 27.75 -17.32 -12.32
CA ARG A 273 28.93 -18.20 -12.29
C ARG A 273 28.93 -19.25 -13.40
N LEU A 274 27.77 -19.53 -14.00
CA LEU A 274 27.68 -20.43 -15.15
C LEU A 274 28.22 -19.79 -16.44
N GLY A 275 28.38 -18.46 -16.47
CA GLY A 275 28.96 -17.75 -17.61
C GLY A 275 28.25 -18.08 -18.93
N GLU A 276 29.04 -18.36 -19.97
CA GLU A 276 28.57 -18.71 -21.32
C GLU A 276 27.88 -20.08 -21.42
N TYR A 277 28.05 -20.96 -20.43
CA TYR A 277 27.30 -22.22 -20.41
C TYR A 277 25.80 -21.94 -20.36
N PHE A 278 25.38 -20.95 -19.56
CA PHE A 278 23.97 -20.62 -19.40
C PHE A 278 23.30 -20.23 -20.73
N ASP A 279 24.04 -19.59 -21.62
CA ASP A 279 23.54 -19.11 -22.92
C ASP A 279 23.25 -20.24 -23.89
N ARG A 280 24.03 -21.31 -23.77
CA ARG A 280 23.90 -22.55 -24.55
C ARG A 280 23.00 -23.58 -23.85
N SER A 281 22.58 -23.30 -22.63
CA SER A 281 21.74 -24.20 -21.85
C SER A 281 20.30 -24.24 -22.39
N PRO A 282 19.50 -25.24 -21.98
CA PRO A 282 18.07 -25.31 -22.35
C PRO A 282 17.19 -24.19 -21.77
N PHE A 283 17.74 -23.27 -20.96
CA PHE A 283 16.98 -22.23 -20.27
C PHE A 283 16.04 -21.46 -21.21
N ARG A 284 16.57 -20.94 -22.33
CA ARG A 284 15.77 -20.10 -23.23
C ARG A 284 14.69 -20.90 -23.95
N ALA A 285 15.02 -22.10 -24.44
CA ALA A 285 14.05 -22.98 -25.07
C ALA A 285 12.89 -23.31 -24.12
N ARG A 286 13.19 -23.53 -22.83
CA ARG A 286 12.19 -23.83 -21.80
C ARG A 286 11.39 -22.63 -21.34
N PHE A 287 11.99 -21.43 -21.35
CA PHE A 287 11.27 -20.18 -21.15
C PHE A 287 10.19 -19.98 -22.22
N GLU A 288 10.49 -20.33 -23.47
CA GLU A 288 9.60 -20.16 -24.62
C GLU A 288 8.57 -21.29 -24.79
N ASP A 289 8.76 -22.46 -24.17
CA ASP A 289 7.82 -23.59 -24.22
C ASP A 289 6.56 -23.29 -23.40
N LYS A 290 5.64 -22.49 -23.98
CA LYS A 290 4.36 -22.07 -23.40
C LYS A 290 3.16 -22.39 -24.30
N GLY A 291 3.29 -23.39 -25.16
CA GLY A 291 2.23 -23.82 -26.08
C GLY A 291 1.72 -22.66 -26.94
N ARG A 292 0.42 -22.37 -26.92
CA ARG A 292 -0.18 -21.24 -27.66
C ARG A 292 0.33 -19.85 -27.25
N PHE A 293 0.98 -19.73 -26.09
CA PHE A 293 1.60 -18.48 -25.62
C PHE A 293 3.09 -18.38 -25.97
N SER A 294 3.66 -19.33 -26.73
CA SER A 294 5.10 -19.31 -27.08
C SER A 294 5.50 -18.01 -27.78
N ASP A 295 4.68 -17.51 -28.72
CA ASP A 295 4.98 -16.26 -29.43
C ASP A 295 4.85 -15.01 -28.54
N TYR A 296 4.02 -15.08 -27.50
CA TYR A 296 3.91 -14.02 -26.50
C TYR A 296 5.19 -13.91 -25.64
N VAL A 297 5.75 -15.04 -25.18
CA VAL A 297 6.96 -15.02 -24.34
C VAL A 297 8.24 -14.82 -25.16
N LYS A 298 8.30 -15.25 -26.43
CA LYS A 298 9.46 -15.07 -27.32
C LYS A 298 9.92 -13.61 -27.44
N VAL A 299 8.98 -12.65 -27.42
CA VAL A 299 9.31 -11.22 -27.53
C VAL A 299 9.83 -10.61 -26.23
N ILE A 300 9.66 -11.30 -25.10
CA ILE A 300 10.12 -10.85 -23.79
C ILE A 300 11.61 -11.15 -23.66
N PRO A 301 12.48 -10.14 -23.49
CA PRO A 301 13.89 -10.40 -23.28
C PRO A 301 14.14 -10.97 -21.88
N THR A 302 15.16 -11.81 -21.77
CA THR A 302 15.68 -12.22 -20.47
C THR A 302 17.12 -11.74 -20.29
N PHE A 303 17.49 -11.35 -19.07
CA PHE A 303 18.78 -10.76 -18.78
C PHE A 303 19.40 -11.38 -17.53
N VAL A 304 20.64 -11.84 -17.61
CA VAL A 304 21.43 -12.18 -16.41
C VAL A 304 22.01 -10.90 -15.83
N VAL A 305 21.77 -10.64 -14.55
CA VAL A 305 22.34 -9.49 -13.84
C VAL A 305 23.82 -9.78 -13.55
N THR A 306 24.73 -8.95 -14.08
CA THR A 306 26.17 -9.10 -13.88
C THR A 306 26.76 -8.01 -12.98
N ALA A 307 25.96 -7.03 -12.56
CA ALA A 307 26.38 -6.01 -11.60
C ALA A 307 26.70 -6.62 -10.21
N GLU A 308 27.93 -6.40 -9.74
CA GLU A 308 28.42 -6.91 -8.46
C GLU A 308 27.72 -6.29 -7.23
N HIS A 309 27.18 -5.07 -7.38
CA HIS A 309 26.61 -4.27 -6.29
C HIS A 309 25.18 -3.80 -6.55
N ALA A 310 24.45 -4.51 -7.41
CA ALA A 310 23.08 -4.15 -7.79
C ALA A 310 22.16 -3.94 -6.57
N THR A 311 22.27 -4.78 -5.54
CA THR A 311 21.47 -4.63 -4.31
C THR A 311 21.68 -3.26 -3.66
N PHE A 312 22.92 -2.76 -3.58
CA PHE A 312 23.18 -1.43 -3.02
C PHE A 312 22.56 -0.31 -3.86
N ASP A 313 22.59 -0.41 -5.20
CA ASP A 313 21.93 0.56 -6.09
C ASP A 313 20.41 0.56 -5.92
N GLY A 314 19.84 -0.60 -5.64
CA GLY A 314 18.44 -0.79 -5.32
C GLY A 314 18.04 -0.13 -4.00
N VAL A 315 18.73 -0.51 -2.92
CA VAL A 315 18.52 0.04 -1.57
C VAL A 315 18.72 1.56 -1.56
N ALA A 316 19.74 2.07 -2.27
CA ALA A 316 20.00 3.50 -2.39
C ALA A 316 18.83 4.26 -3.03
N ALA A 317 18.18 3.66 -4.03
CA ALA A 317 17.05 4.30 -4.71
C ALA A 317 15.77 4.24 -3.91
N ILE A 318 15.53 3.14 -3.18
CA ILE A 318 14.43 3.04 -2.21
C ILE A 318 14.59 4.14 -1.17
N LEU A 319 15.79 4.27 -0.58
CA LEU A 319 16.08 5.34 0.37
C LEU A 319 15.90 6.73 -0.24
N ALA A 320 16.36 6.93 -1.47
CA ALA A 320 16.16 8.21 -2.16
C ALA A 320 14.69 8.53 -2.40
N ALA A 321 13.87 7.54 -2.75
CA ALA A 321 12.42 7.70 -2.91
C ALA A 321 11.75 8.03 -1.56
N GLN A 322 12.11 7.32 -0.49
CA GLN A 322 11.62 7.60 0.86
C GLN A 322 11.99 9.00 1.32
N LEU A 323 13.24 9.42 1.10
CA LEU A 323 13.70 10.76 1.46
C LEU A 323 13.06 11.84 0.59
N ARG A 324 12.74 11.56 -0.68
CA ARG A 324 11.93 12.47 -1.50
C ARG A 324 10.51 12.57 -0.94
N SER A 325 9.87 11.46 -0.59
CA SER A 325 8.56 11.44 0.06
C SER A 325 8.55 12.26 1.36
N LEU A 326 9.57 12.09 2.19
CA LEU A 326 9.75 12.83 3.45
C LEU A 326 10.11 14.31 3.24
N LYS A 327 10.63 14.70 2.06
CA LYS A 327 10.90 16.09 1.70
C LYS A 327 9.73 16.75 0.98
N SER A 328 8.93 15.98 0.24
CA SER A 328 7.65 16.42 -0.33
C SER A 328 6.59 16.56 0.77
N ASP A 329 6.67 15.76 1.84
CA ASP A 329 6.05 16.05 3.13
C ASP A 329 6.87 17.12 3.88
N GLN A 330 6.69 18.39 3.51
CA GLN A 330 7.47 19.53 4.02
C GLN A 330 7.50 19.71 5.56
N GLY A 331 6.82 18.87 6.34
CA GLY A 331 6.77 19.04 7.78
C GLY A 331 7.40 17.97 8.64
N SER A 332 7.70 16.78 8.11
CA SER A 332 8.57 15.87 8.87
C SER A 332 9.94 16.55 9.05
N ALA A 333 10.31 17.36 8.05
CA ALA A 333 11.48 18.22 8.05
C ALA A 333 11.51 19.26 9.18
N ILE A 334 10.38 19.93 9.52
CA ILE A 334 10.41 21.00 10.55
C ILE A 334 10.53 20.42 11.97
N LEU A 335 9.88 19.30 12.28
CA LEU A 335 10.03 18.63 13.58
C LEU A 335 11.46 18.13 13.78
N GLY A 336 12.03 17.49 12.77
CA GLY A 336 13.45 17.09 12.78
C GLY A 336 14.41 18.28 12.83
N GLN A 337 14.05 19.43 12.24
CA GLN A 337 14.86 20.65 12.32
C GLN A 337 14.81 21.29 13.72
N ILE A 338 13.63 21.30 14.38
CA ILE A 338 13.49 21.77 15.77
C ILE A 338 14.38 20.94 16.69
N GLN A 339 14.37 19.61 16.53
CA GLN A 339 15.14 18.70 17.38
C GLN A 339 16.65 18.89 17.20
N ARG A 340 17.13 19.16 15.98
CA ARG A 340 18.54 19.46 15.68
C ARG A 340 18.98 20.83 16.17
N ALA A 341 18.14 21.85 15.99
CA ALA A 341 18.46 23.22 16.41
C ALA A 341 18.40 23.41 17.94
N ARG A 342 17.74 22.50 18.66
CA ARG A 342 17.44 22.58 20.10
C ARG A 342 18.62 22.97 21.01
N GLU A 343 19.82 22.46 20.73
CA GLU A 343 21.03 22.77 21.52
C GLU A 343 21.70 24.09 21.11
N SER A 344 21.37 24.63 19.93
CA SER A 344 21.84 25.93 19.45
C SER A 344 20.88 27.09 19.74
N LEU A 345 19.66 26.79 20.22
CA LEU A 345 18.63 27.79 20.56
C LEU A 345 18.91 28.46 21.90
N THR A 346 18.48 29.72 22.04
CA THR A 346 18.53 30.43 23.32
C THR A 346 17.63 29.76 24.37
N PRO A 347 17.85 29.96 25.69
CA PRO A 347 17.01 29.34 26.73
C PRO A 347 15.51 29.65 26.61
N ALA A 348 15.16 30.80 26.04
CA ALA A 348 13.77 31.16 25.77
C ALA A 348 13.20 30.46 24.53
N GLU A 349 13.96 30.35 23.44
CA GLU A 349 13.54 29.61 22.25
C GLU A 349 13.51 28.10 22.46
N LYS A 350 14.40 27.55 23.30
CA LYS A 350 14.41 26.13 23.68
C LYS A 350 13.10 25.72 24.37
N ARG A 351 12.51 26.60 25.19
CA ARG A 351 11.18 26.37 25.79
C ARG A 351 10.06 26.34 24.76
N VAL A 352 10.15 27.15 23.70
CA VAL A 352 9.20 27.09 22.57
C VAL A 352 9.38 25.79 21.79
N ALA A 353 10.63 25.40 21.50
CA ALA A 353 10.95 24.13 20.86
C ALA A 353 10.40 22.93 21.64
N ASP A 354 10.61 22.90 22.96
CA ASP A 354 10.14 21.84 23.86
C ASP A 354 8.62 21.76 23.88
N HIS A 355 7.93 22.90 23.93
CA HIS A 355 6.48 22.94 23.88
C HIS A 355 5.93 22.42 22.54
N VAL A 356 6.50 22.86 21.41
CA VAL A 356 6.08 22.39 20.08
C VAL A 356 6.36 20.90 19.89
N LEU A 357 7.51 20.39 20.34
CA LEU A 357 7.84 18.96 20.26
C LEU A 357 6.92 18.10 21.12
N ALA A 358 6.53 18.60 22.29
CA ALA A 358 5.60 17.89 23.18
C ALA A 358 4.14 17.95 22.71
N HIS A 359 3.73 19.04 22.06
CA HIS A 359 2.33 19.28 21.67
C HIS A 359 2.18 19.84 20.24
N PRO A 360 2.66 19.13 19.21
CA PRO A 360 2.79 19.69 17.86
C PRO A 360 1.44 20.00 17.18
N ARG A 361 0.39 19.22 17.48
CA ARG A 361 -0.98 19.48 17.00
C ARG A 361 -1.63 20.70 17.67
N SER A 362 -1.31 20.96 18.94
CA SER A 362 -1.79 22.15 19.67
C SER A 362 -1.11 23.40 19.09
N ALA A 363 0.22 23.37 19.00
CA ALA A 363 1.01 24.46 18.44
C ALA A 363 0.63 24.83 16.99
N LEU A 364 0.13 23.86 16.21
CA LEU A 364 -0.40 24.12 14.87
C LEU A 364 -1.66 25.01 14.91
N ASN A 365 -2.57 24.76 15.86
CA ASN A 365 -3.88 25.41 15.92
C ASN A 365 -3.89 26.66 16.81
N ASP A 366 -3.02 26.73 17.82
CA ASP A 366 -3.05 27.78 18.85
C ASP A 366 -2.58 29.14 18.32
N PRO A 367 -3.25 30.26 18.64
CA PRO A 367 -2.75 31.59 18.30
C PRO A 367 -1.44 31.90 19.02
N ILE A 368 -0.63 32.82 18.49
CA ILE A 368 0.73 33.11 19.01
C ILE A 368 0.76 33.42 20.51
N ALA A 369 -0.29 34.07 21.03
CA ALA A 369 -0.43 34.40 22.43
C ALA A 369 -0.49 33.15 23.32
N GLU A 370 -1.21 32.11 22.87
CA GLU A 370 -1.36 30.87 23.62
C GLU A 370 -0.10 30.01 23.53
N ILE A 371 0.57 29.96 22.37
CA ILE A 371 1.89 29.30 22.23
C ILE A 371 2.91 29.96 23.17
N ALA A 372 2.94 31.29 23.20
CA ALA A 372 3.85 32.05 24.06
C ALA A 372 3.56 31.80 25.55
N LYS A 373 2.29 31.78 25.94
CA LYS A 373 1.83 31.50 27.30
C LYS A 373 2.19 30.07 27.73
N ALA A 374 1.92 29.08 26.89
CA ALA A 374 2.20 27.67 27.17
C ALA A 374 3.70 27.38 27.25
N ALA A 375 4.52 28.06 26.44
CA ALA A 375 5.98 28.00 26.52
C ALA A 375 6.59 28.95 27.59
N GLN A 376 5.77 29.75 28.29
CA GLN A 376 6.17 30.75 29.28
C GLN A 376 7.16 31.82 28.75
N VAL A 377 6.95 32.28 27.50
CA VAL A 377 7.77 33.28 26.82
C VAL A 377 6.94 34.46 26.32
N SER A 378 7.61 35.47 25.77
CA SER A 378 6.95 36.57 25.07
C SER A 378 6.57 36.18 23.63
N GLN A 379 5.54 36.78 23.04
CA GLN A 379 5.17 36.53 21.63
C GLN A 379 6.32 36.83 20.64
N PRO A 380 7.14 37.88 20.80
CA PRO A 380 8.34 38.08 19.97
C PRO A 380 9.35 36.93 20.04
N THR A 381 9.43 36.21 21.16
CA THR A 381 10.29 35.02 21.29
C THR A 381 9.82 33.89 20.40
N VAL A 382 8.51 33.69 20.26
CA VAL A 382 7.93 32.68 19.35
C VAL A 382 8.28 33.01 17.89
N ILE A 383 8.16 34.28 17.48
CA ILE A 383 8.57 34.73 16.14
C ILE A 383 10.07 34.53 15.92
N ARG A 384 10.90 34.84 16.92
CA ARG A 384 12.35 34.65 16.82
C ARG A 384 12.72 33.18 16.66
N PHE A 385 12.09 32.29 17.44
CA PHE A 385 12.23 30.85 17.27
C PHE A 385 11.87 30.38 15.85
N CYS A 386 10.75 30.83 15.29
CA CYS A 386 10.37 30.50 13.91
C CYS A 386 11.45 30.96 12.89
N ARG A 387 12.01 32.16 13.08
CA ARG A 387 13.09 32.69 12.22
C ARG A 387 14.41 31.95 12.38
N SER A 388 14.75 31.53 13.61
CA SER A 388 15.92 30.72 13.91
C SER A 388 15.87 29.34 13.21
N LEU A 389 14.68 28.88 12.82
CA LEU A 389 14.45 27.69 12.01
C LEU A 389 14.34 27.98 10.50
N GLY A 390 14.62 29.22 10.05
CA GLY A 390 14.54 29.59 8.65
C GLY A 390 13.11 29.71 8.11
N CYS A 391 12.13 29.98 8.98
CA CYS A 391 10.77 30.35 8.59
C CYS A 391 10.61 31.87 8.57
N GLU A 392 9.78 32.39 7.67
CA GLU A 392 9.54 33.84 7.54
C GLU A 392 8.74 34.41 8.73
N GLY A 393 7.96 33.56 9.40
CA GLY A 393 7.17 33.89 10.58
C GLY A 393 6.38 32.70 11.11
N LEU A 394 5.41 32.94 12.01
CA LEU A 394 4.61 31.88 12.63
C LEU A 394 3.71 31.14 11.62
N SER A 395 3.14 31.83 10.63
CA SER A 395 2.26 31.21 9.65
C SER A 395 3.02 30.22 8.75
N ASP A 396 4.20 30.59 8.26
CA ASP A 396 5.10 29.71 7.50
C ASP A 396 5.57 28.53 8.36
N PHE A 397 5.92 28.80 9.63
CA PHE A 397 6.26 27.75 10.59
C PHE A 397 5.11 26.75 10.81
N LYS A 398 3.87 27.22 10.99
CA LYS A 398 2.68 26.37 11.15
C LYS A 398 2.39 25.56 9.90
N LEU A 399 2.52 26.17 8.72
CA LEU A 399 2.33 25.48 7.45
C LEU A 399 3.33 24.34 7.31
N ARG A 400 4.61 24.60 7.59
CA ARG A 400 5.64 23.56 7.66
C ARG A 400 5.33 22.54 8.75
N LEU A 401 4.87 22.91 9.94
CA LEU A 401 4.52 21.97 11.02
C LEU A 401 3.35 21.05 10.65
N ALA A 402 2.34 21.57 9.95
CA ALA A 402 1.17 20.82 9.49
C ALA A 402 1.57 19.67 8.56
N SER A 403 2.50 19.91 7.64
CA SER A 403 2.99 18.92 6.68
C SER A 403 3.79 17.76 7.31
N GLY A 404 3.96 17.74 8.64
CA GLY A 404 4.83 16.78 9.34
C GLY A 404 4.16 15.85 10.29
N LEU A 405 2.94 16.20 10.64
CA LEU A 405 2.09 15.42 11.51
C LEU A 405 1.20 14.46 10.70
N SER A 406 1.38 14.42 9.37
CA SER A 406 0.74 13.46 8.46
C SER A 406 1.69 12.30 8.17
N ALA A 407 1.69 11.29 9.05
CA ALA A 407 2.30 9.98 8.79
C ALA A 407 1.18 8.93 8.71
N THR A 408 0.30 9.10 7.73
CA THR A 408 -0.65 8.10 7.24
C THR A 408 -1.25 8.74 6.00
N ILE A 409 -1.15 8.05 4.84
CA ILE A 409 -1.64 8.44 3.51
C ILE A 409 -2.57 9.66 3.56
N PRO A 410 -2.16 10.85 3.07
CA PRO A 410 -3.05 11.99 3.08
C PRO A 410 -4.09 11.80 1.97
N LEU A 411 -5.18 11.11 2.29
CA LEU A 411 -6.48 11.49 1.75
C LEU A 411 -6.75 12.88 2.35
N THR A 412 -6.29 13.91 1.68
CA THR A 412 -6.31 15.28 2.17
C THR A 412 -7.73 15.82 2.10
N HIS A 413 -8.20 16.46 3.16
CA HIS A 413 -9.19 17.53 3.03
C HIS A 413 -8.47 18.78 2.52
N THR A 414 -8.50 18.97 1.21
CA THR A 414 -7.96 20.10 0.47
C THR A 414 -9.06 21.13 0.25
N GLN A 415 -8.92 22.34 0.80
CA GLN A 415 -9.84 23.43 0.44
C GLN A 415 -9.75 23.69 -1.06
N VAL A 416 -10.91 23.74 -1.73
CA VAL A 416 -10.98 24.14 -3.12
C VAL A 416 -10.80 25.65 -3.16
N THR A 417 -9.77 26.11 -3.88
CA THR A 417 -9.50 27.55 -4.03
C THR A 417 -9.87 28.00 -5.43
N GLY A 418 -10.25 29.26 -5.60
CA GLY A 418 -10.61 29.83 -6.91
C GLY A 418 -9.47 29.89 -7.93
N SER A 419 -8.26 29.47 -7.56
CA SER A 419 -7.07 29.38 -8.41
C SER A 419 -6.72 27.95 -8.88
N ASP A 420 -7.50 26.94 -8.50
CA ASP A 420 -7.24 25.54 -8.85
C ASP A 420 -7.52 25.25 -10.33
N SER A 421 -6.66 24.44 -10.97
CA SER A 421 -6.96 23.93 -12.31
C SER A 421 -8.16 22.96 -12.28
N VAL A 422 -8.87 22.84 -13.40
CA VAL A 422 -10.07 21.96 -13.52
C VAL A 422 -9.77 20.50 -13.16
N LEU A 423 -8.54 20.03 -13.40
CA LEU A 423 -8.07 18.69 -13.08
C LEU A 423 -7.76 18.51 -11.58
N GLU A 424 -7.18 19.51 -10.93
CA GLU A 424 -6.92 19.52 -9.49
C GLU A 424 -8.21 19.58 -8.67
N LEU A 425 -9.22 20.29 -9.17
CA LEU A 425 -10.54 20.37 -8.53
C LEU A 425 -11.19 19.00 -8.35
N GLY A 426 -11.17 18.16 -9.40
CA GLY A 426 -11.76 16.82 -9.37
C GLY A 426 -11.07 15.89 -8.37
N VAL A 427 -9.73 15.90 -8.37
CA VAL A 427 -8.92 15.08 -7.44
C VAL A 427 -9.13 15.54 -5.99
N LYS A 428 -9.18 16.84 -5.74
CA LYS A 428 -9.41 17.38 -4.39
C LYS A 428 -10.81 17.06 -3.88
N VAL A 429 -11.87 17.25 -4.68
CA VAL A 429 -13.24 16.94 -4.27
C VAL A 429 -13.41 15.45 -3.97
N LEU A 430 -12.87 14.57 -4.82
CA LEU A 430 -12.90 13.13 -4.60
C LEU A 430 -12.09 12.73 -3.37
N GLY A 431 -10.88 13.28 -3.22
CA GLY A 431 -10.01 13.05 -2.07
C GLY A 431 -10.69 13.41 -0.76
N ASN A 432 -11.20 14.65 -0.65
CA ASN A 432 -11.94 15.15 0.51
C ASN A 432 -13.13 14.25 0.86
N THR A 433 -13.92 13.88 -0.15
CA THR A 433 -15.10 13.04 0.05
C THR A 433 -14.69 11.67 0.57
N ALA A 434 -13.66 11.06 -0.02
CA ALA A 434 -13.13 9.77 0.43
C ALA A 434 -12.59 9.84 1.87
N SER A 435 -11.85 10.90 2.23
CA SER A 435 -11.38 11.13 3.60
C SER A 435 -12.53 11.18 4.60
N ALA A 436 -13.56 11.97 4.28
CA ALA A 436 -14.70 12.15 5.16
C ALA A 436 -15.48 10.84 5.36
N ILE A 437 -15.61 10.04 4.30
CA ILE A 437 -16.25 8.71 4.38
C ILE A 437 -15.45 7.77 5.30
N LEU A 438 -14.13 7.73 5.16
CA LEU A 438 -13.28 6.89 6.02
C LEU A 438 -13.32 7.35 7.49
N GLN A 439 -13.38 8.66 7.72
CA GLN A 439 -13.51 9.21 9.07
C GLN A 439 -14.85 8.83 9.71
N VAL A 440 -15.96 8.93 8.98
CA VAL A 440 -17.28 8.48 9.48
C VAL A 440 -17.26 6.98 9.75
N ARG A 441 -16.65 6.16 8.88
CA ARG A 441 -16.51 4.70 9.10
C ARG A 441 -15.85 4.37 10.43
N GLU A 442 -14.82 5.12 10.83
CA GLU A 442 -14.12 4.92 12.11
C GLU A 442 -14.95 5.36 13.32
N GLN A 443 -15.91 6.27 13.13
CA GLN A 443 -16.79 6.77 14.18
C GLN A 443 -18.09 5.97 14.34
N LEU A 444 -18.44 5.13 13.35
CA LEU A 444 -19.66 4.33 13.40
C LEU A 444 -19.63 3.33 14.55
N ASN A 445 -20.47 3.56 15.55
CA ASN A 445 -20.67 2.63 16.66
C ASN A 445 -21.64 1.51 16.24
N ARG A 446 -21.16 0.27 16.31
CA ARG A 446 -21.94 -0.93 15.96
C ARG A 446 -23.24 -1.06 16.75
N ASP A 447 -23.21 -0.84 18.06
CA ASP A 447 -24.36 -1.04 18.94
C ASP A 447 -25.43 0.01 18.69
N THR A 448 -25.03 1.26 18.49
CA THR A 448 -25.95 2.34 18.11
C THR A 448 -26.62 2.08 16.76
N LEU A 449 -25.85 1.57 15.78
CA LEU A 449 -26.38 1.24 14.46
C LEU A 449 -27.40 0.11 14.52
N VAL A 450 -27.12 -0.95 15.29
CA VAL A 450 -28.07 -2.05 15.51
C VAL A 450 -29.35 -1.53 16.17
N ARG A 451 -29.24 -0.71 17.22
CA ARG A 451 -30.40 -0.08 17.87
C ARG A 451 -31.22 0.78 16.91
N ALA A 452 -30.57 1.56 16.06
CA ALA A 452 -31.25 2.38 15.05
C ALA A 452 -32.04 1.52 14.06
N ILE A 453 -31.43 0.45 13.53
CA ILE A 453 -32.08 -0.45 12.59
C ILE A 453 -33.25 -1.19 13.25
N ASP A 454 -33.08 -1.68 14.48
CA ASP A 454 -34.14 -2.39 15.20
C ASP A 454 -35.32 -1.46 15.52
N LEU A 455 -35.06 -0.20 15.85
CA LEU A 455 -36.08 0.84 16.03
C LEU A 455 -36.88 1.06 14.74
N LEU A 456 -36.21 1.22 13.61
CA LEU A 456 -36.86 1.41 12.30
C LEU A 456 -37.62 0.16 11.85
N ALA A 457 -37.12 -1.03 12.16
CA ALA A 457 -37.78 -2.29 11.78
C ALA A 457 -39.12 -2.49 12.48
N ALA A 458 -39.22 -2.06 13.74
CA ALA A 458 -40.43 -2.16 14.56
C ALA A 458 -41.50 -1.09 14.25
N ALA A 459 -41.16 -0.06 13.47
CA ALA A 459 -42.05 1.03 13.15
C ALA A 459 -43.19 0.61 12.20
N GLU A 460 -44.41 1.10 12.46
CA GLU A 460 -45.52 1.02 11.50
C GLU A 460 -45.37 2.06 10.38
N ARG A 461 -44.77 3.21 10.71
CA ARG A 461 -44.51 4.32 9.79
C ARG A 461 -43.24 5.06 10.18
N ILE A 462 -42.47 5.50 9.19
CA ILE A 462 -41.22 6.25 9.40
C ILE A 462 -41.35 7.62 8.74
N GLU A 463 -41.18 8.69 9.51
CA GLU A 463 -41.22 10.05 8.98
C GLU A 463 -39.84 10.71 9.05
N PHE A 464 -39.36 11.24 7.92
CA PHE A 464 -38.06 11.89 7.76
C PHE A 464 -38.20 13.41 7.76
N TYR A 465 -37.47 14.08 8.65
CA TYR A 465 -37.52 15.53 8.84
C TYR A 465 -36.15 16.14 8.60
N ALA A 466 -36.08 17.09 7.66
CA ALA A 466 -34.85 17.79 7.31
C ALA A 466 -35.18 19.18 6.76
N VAL A 467 -34.26 20.15 6.86
CA VAL A 467 -34.46 21.48 6.25
C VAL A 467 -33.35 21.81 5.26
N GLY A 468 -33.66 22.68 4.30
CA GLY A 468 -32.69 23.18 3.33
C GLY A 468 -32.02 22.07 2.51
N HIS A 469 -30.69 22.10 2.44
CA HIS A 469 -29.90 21.16 1.62
C HIS A 469 -30.02 19.68 2.02
N TYR A 470 -30.49 19.39 3.24
CA TYR A 470 -30.67 18.02 3.71
C TYR A 470 -32.07 17.46 3.37
N GLY A 471 -32.97 18.28 2.81
CA GLY A 471 -34.27 17.82 2.32
C GLY A 471 -34.13 16.68 1.30
N VAL A 472 -33.15 16.77 0.40
CA VAL A 472 -32.89 15.71 -0.60
C VAL A 472 -32.46 14.39 0.03
N VAL A 473 -31.87 14.42 1.23
CA VAL A 473 -31.52 13.20 1.98
C VAL A 473 -32.78 12.58 2.59
N ALA A 474 -33.72 13.40 3.07
CA ALA A 474 -35.01 12.94 3.56
C ALA A 474 -35.88 12.35 2.44
N ASP A 475 -35.88 12.98 1.27
CA ASP A 475 -36.63 12.50 0.09
C ASP A 475 -36.05 11.19 -0.46
N ASP A 476 -34.72 11.07 -0.53
CA ASP A 476 -34.03 9.83 -0.89
C ASP A 476 -34.32 8.70 0.13
N ALA A 477 -34.33 9.02 1.41
CA ALA A 477 -34.71 8.08 2.46
C ALA A 477 -36.17 7.62 2.31
N GLN A 478 -37.11 8.55 2.08
CA GLN A 478 -38.51 8.19 1.82
C GLN A 478 -38.61 7.21 0.64
N PHE A 479 -37.95 7.53 -0.48
CA PHE A 479 -37.98 6.67 -1.66
C PHE A 479 -37.46 5.25 -1.37
N LYS A 480 -36.31 5.14 -0.71
CA LYS A 480 -35.69 3.84 -0.38
C LYS A 480 -36.54 3.02 0.59
N PHE A 481 -37.08 3.64 1.63
CA PHE A 481 -37.85 2.92 2.65
C PHE A 481 -39.24 2.50 2.15
N LEU A 482 -39.86 3.30 1.26
CA LEU A 482 -41.06 2.87 0.52
C LEU A 482 -40.78 1.63 -0.35
N ARG A 483 -39.61 1.55 -1.02
CA ARG A 483 -39.20 0.36 -1.82
C ARG A 483 -39.05 -0.90 -0.97
N PHE A 484 -38.79 -0.76 0.33
CA PHE A 484 -38.76 -1.86 1.30
C PHE A 484 -40.08 -2.05 2.06
N GLY A 485 -41.16 -1.43 1.58
CA GLY A 485 -42.51 -1.70 2.08
C GLY A 485 -42.81 -1.03 3.42
N VAL A 486 -42.02 -0.04 3.81
CA VAL A 486 -42.27 0.72 5.03
C VAL A 486 -42.98 2.02 4.66
N PRO A 487 -44.21 2.23 5.14
CA PRO A 487 -44.90 3.50 4.98
C PRO A 487 -43.99 4.63 5.46
N SER A 488 -43.63 5.53 4.55
CA SER A 488 -42.70 6.60 4.87
C SER A 488 -43.02 7.91 4.17
N ALA A 489 -42.71 9.00 4.84
CA ALA A 489 -42.94 10.37 4.38
C ALA A 489 -41.73 11.24 4.68
N SER A 490 -41.37 12.15 3.77
CA SER A 490 -40.42 13.23 4.03
C SER A 490 -41.18 14.55 4.24
N PHE A 491 -40.72 15.34 5.21
CA PHE A 491 -41.22 16.68 5.47
C PHE A 491 -40.05 17.65 5.50
N THR A 492 -39.99 18.53 4.50
CA THR A 492 -38.88 19.48 4.32
C THR A 492 -39.24 20.95 4.56
N ASP A 493 -40.54 21.26 4.64
CA ASP A 493 -41.07 22.57 4.99
C ASP A 493 -41.31 22.69 6.50
N PRO A 494 -40.70 23.67 7.20
CA PRO A 494 -40.81 23.79 8.66
C PRO A 494 -42.24 23.87 9.23
N ARG A 495 -43.18 24.49 8.50
CA ARG A 495 -44.57 24.58 8.98
C ARG A 495 -45.28 23.25 8.85
N LEU A 496 -45.08 22.55 7.73
CA LEU A 496 -45.62 21.21 7.54
C LEU A 496 -45.01 20.21 8.52
N GLN A 497 -43.73 20.35 8.85
CA GLN A 497 -43.04 19.49 9.82
C GLN A 497 -43.74 19.53 11.19
N LEU A 498 -44.06 20.71 11.72
CA LEU A 498 -44.77 20.82 13.00
C LEU A 498 -46.19 20.26 12.95
N LEU A 499 -46.90 20.45 11.84
CA LEU A 499 -48.25 19.88 11.65
C LEU A 499 -48.20 18.35 11.57
N ALA A 500 -47.23 17.79 10.85
CA ALA A 500 -47.02 16.34 10.75
C ALA A 500 -46.67 15.74 12.12
N ALA A 501 -45.78 16.39 12.87
CA ALA A 501 -45.40 15.95 14.20
C ALA A 501 -46.60 15.88 15.17
N GLN A 502 -47.62 16.74 15.00
CA GLN A 502 -48.84 16.72 15.82
C GLN A 502 -49.77 15.54 15.56
N VAL A 503 -49.60 14.80 14.47
CA VAL A 503 -50.47 13.66 14.11
C VAL A 503 -49.77 12.30 14.25
N LEU A 504 -48.52 12.29 14.74
CA LEU A 504 -47.75 11.08 15.01
C LEU A 504 -48.44 10.14 16.00
N ARG A 505 -48.19 8.84 15.87
CA ARG A 505 -48.66 7.77 16.76
C ARG A 505 -47.49 7.10 17.46
N PRO A 506 -47.68 6.52 18.66
CA PRO A 506 -46.59 5.83 19.37
C PRO A 506 -45.95 4.64 18.62
N SER A 507 -46.60 4.11 17.58
CA SER A 507 -46.06 3.08 16.68
C SER A 507 -45.20 3.63 15.53
N ASP A 508 -45.13 4.96 15.38
CA ASP A 508 -44.30 5.62 14.38
C ASP A 508 -42.85 5.78 14.88
N VAL A 509 -41.93 6.07 13.95
CA VAL A 509 -40.57 6.51 14.26
C VAL A 509 -40.27 7.80 13.49
N VAL A 510 -39.66 8.77 14.18
CA VAL A 510 -39.21 10.01 13.57
C VAL A 510 -37.71 9.95 13.33
N VAL A 511 -37.28 10.27 12.11
CA VAL A 511 -35.86 10.40 11.74
C VAL A 511 -35.55 11.86 11.42
N ILE A 512 -34.71 12.50 12.23
CA ILE A 512 -34.33 13.91 12.05
C ILE A 512 -32.92 13.99 11.49
N ILE A 513 -32.77 14.65 10.34
CA ILE A 513 -31.51 14.79 9.61
C ILE A 513 -31.06 16.25 9.70
N SER A 514 -29.96 16.49 10.44
CA SER A 514 -29.43 17.83 10.63
C SER A 514 -27.93 17.79 10.87
N SER A 515 -27.12 18.31 9.95
CA SER A 515 -25.67 18.32 10.14
C SER A 515 -25.23 19.10 11.37
N SER A 516 -25.84 20.26 11.64
CA SER A 516 -25.49 21.08 12.81
C SER A 516 -26.14 20.58 14.10
N GLY A 517 -27.30 19.93 14.00
CA GLY A 517 -28.15 19.53 15.14
C GLY A 517 -28.63 20.70 16.01
N ARG A 518 -28.64 21.92 15.46
CA ARG A 518 -28.96 23.18 16.15
C ARG A 518 -30.12 23.96 15.54
N VAL A 519 -30.80 23.39 14.54
CA VAL A 519 -31.90 24.07 13.86
C VAL A 519 -33.13 24.04 14.77
N ASP A 520 -33.62 25.22 15.17
CA ASP A 520 -34.75 25.37 16.10
C ASP A 520 -36.01 24.64 15.64
N ASP A 521 -36.34 24.72 14.34
CA ASP A 521 -37.51 24.03 13.77
C ASP A 521 -37.42 22.50 13.97
N LEU A 522 -36.25 21.91 13.75
CA LEU A 522 -36.03 20.47 13.92
C LEU A 522 -35.97 20.06 15.40
N LEU A 523 -35.49 20.95 16.27
CA LEU A 523 -35.54 20.73 17.72
C LEU A 523 -36.99 20.76 18.22
N ALA A 524 -37.84 21.63 17.68
CA ALA A 524 -39.27 21.68 17.99
C ALA A 524 -40.00 20.41 17.51
N VAL A 525 -39.63 19.86 16.35
CA VAL A 525 -40.13 18.54 15.89
C VAL A 525 -39.74 17.44 16.87
N CYS A 526 -38.48 17.40 17.32
CA CYS A 526 -38.02 16.43 18.31
C CYS A 526 -38.85 16.50 19.60
N GLU A 527 -39.12 17.71 20.10
CA GLU A 527 -39.94 17.92 21.30
C GLU A 527 -41.40 17.51 21.09
N ALA A 528 -41.98 17.82 19.93
CA ALA A 528 -43.35 17.43 19.60
C ALA A 528 -43.51 15.91 19.47
N ALA A 529 -42.54 15.21 18.88
CA ALA A 529 -42.52 13.76 18.80
C ALA A 529 -42.45 13.13 20.20
N HIS A 530 -41.56 13.63 21.06
CA HIS A 530 -41.42 13.17 22.45
C HIS A 530 -42.68 13.40 23.29
N ALA A 531 -43.34 14.55 23.13
CA ALA A 531 -44.60 14.85 23.81
C ALA A 531 -45.72 13.84 23.48
N ARG A 532 -45.58 13.10 22.38
CA ARG A 532 -46.51 12.06 21.92
C ARG A 532 -46.00 10.64 22.19
N GLY A 533 -44.85 10.50 22.85
CA GLY A 533 -44.22 9.20 23.13
C GLY A 533 -43.69 8.49 21.88
N VAL A 534 -43.37 9.25 20.82
CA VAL A 534 -42.83 8.72 19.58
C VAL A 534 -41.30 8.75 19.64
N PRO A 535 -40.62 7.62 19.38
CA PRO A 535 -39.17 7.57 19.42
C PRO A 535 -38.52 8.37 18.28
N VAL A 536 -37.39 9.00 18.59
CA VAL A 536 -36.63 9.86 17.68
C VAL A 536 -35.22 9.30 17.42
N LEU A 537 -34.93 9.06 16.14
CA LEU A 537 -33.60 8.79 15.62
C LEU A 537 -33.02 10.07 15.00
N ALA A 538 -31.86 10.53 15.45
CA ALA A 538 -31.17 11.66 14.86
C ALA A 538 -29.94 11.24 14.03
N ILE A 539 -29.74 11.85 12.87
CA ILE A 539 -28.49 11.81 12.11
C ILE A 539 -27.90 13.22 12.13
N THR A 540 -26.85 13.43 12.92
CA THR A 540 -26.37 14.77 13.30
C THR A 540 -24.91 14.79 13.77
N ALA A 541 -24.30 15.98 13.85
CA ALA A 541 -23.04 16.18 14.55
C ALA A 541 -23.10 15.81 16.04
N SER A 542 -21.95 15.40 16.57
CA SER A 542 -21.74 15.11 17.99
C SER A 542 -21.92 16.37 18.84
N GLN A 543 -22.27 16.15 20.11
CA GLN A 543 -22.46 17.21 21.10
C GLN A 543 -23.53 18.26 20.74
N SER A 544 -24.33 18.02 19.70
CA SER A 544 -25.42 18.91 19.31
C SER A 544 -26.61 18.79 20.26
N PRO A 545 -27.43 19.85 20.40
CA PRO A 545 -28.70 19.77 21.13
C PRO A 545 -29.59 18.61 20.64
N LEU A 546 -29.66 18.39 19.32
CA LEU A 546 -30.44 17.30 18.74
C LEU A 546 -29.89 15.92 19.15
N ALA A 547 -28.58 15.72 19.11
CA ALA A 547 -27.95 14.46 19.51
C ALA A 547 -28.21 14.10 20.98
N ARG A 548 -28.34 15.10 21.85
CA ARG A 548 -28.64 14.92 23.27
C ARG A 548 -30.12 14.66 23.54
N LYS A 549 -31.00 15.19 22.68
CA LYS A 549 -32.44 15.03 22.83
C LYS A 549 -32.93 13.70 22.27
N ALA A 550 -32.39 13.22 21.15
CA ALA A 550 -32.86 11.99 20.49
C ALA A 550 -32.63 10.71 21.32
N ASP A 551 -33.48 9.69 21.12
CA ASP A 551 -33.37 8.37 21.76
C ASP A 551 -32.19 7.56 21.20
N VAL A 552 -31.91 7.74 19.91
CA VAL A 552 -30.76 7.19 19.20
C VAL A 552 -30.15 8.29 18.34
N ALA A 553 -28.83 8.49 18.44
CA ALA A 553 -28.11 9.47 17.63
C ALA A 553 -26.99 8.79 16.84
N LEU A 554 -27.10 8.83 15.51
CA LEU A 554 -26.03 8.45 14.59
C LEU A 554 -25.18 9.69 14.31
N ILE A 555 -23.94 9.62 14.74
CA ILE A 555 -23.02 10.75 14.73
C ILE A 555 -22.35 10.88 13.36
N VAL A 556 -22.49 12.04 12.74
CA VAL A 556 -21.83 12.42 11.48
C VAL A 556 -21.11 13.74 11.69
N ASP A 557 -19.87 13.67 12.17
CA ASP A 557 -19.02 14.84 12.39
C ASP A 557 -18.28 15.22 11.12
N HIS A 558 -18.66 16.36 10.53
CA HIS A 558 -17.95 16.92 9.40
C HIS A 558 -17.95 18.45 9.45
N VAL A 559 -16.77 19.06 9.34
CA VAL A 559 -16.59 20.52 9.34
C VAL A 559 -16.46 20.99 7.90
N GLU A 560 -17.45 21.74 7.42
CA GLU A 560 -17.42 22.41 6.12
C GLU A 560 -17.29 23.93 6.30
N ASP A 561 -16.53 24.57 5.41
CA ASP A 561 -16.43 26.02 5.36
C ASP A 561 -17.67 26.60 4.66
N VAL A 562 -18.54 27.22 5.45
CA VAL A 562 -19.81 27.82 5.03
C VAL A 562 -19.62 28.92 3.99
N ALA A 563 -18.42 29.53 3.91
CA ALA A 563 -18.15 30.64 3.01
C ALA A 563 -17.82 30.22 1.58
N THR A 564 -17.44 28.95 1.34
CA THR A 564 -16.84 28.52 0.06
C THR A 564 -17.62 27.41 -0.65
N HIS A 565 -18.53 26.70 0.02
CA HIS A 565 -19.24 25.55 -0.58
C HIS A 565 -20.71 25.40 -0.16
N VAL A 566 -21.55 24.97 -1.12
CA VAL A 566 -22.81 24.25 -0.83
C VAL A 566 -22.42 22.97 -0.08
N PRO A 567 -23.17 22.48 0.94
CA PRO A 567 -22.79 21.29 1.70
C PRO A 567 -22.79 20.04 0.82
N MET A 568 -21.63 19.74 0.22
CA MET A 568 -21.44 18.67 -0.76
C MET A 568 -21.04 17.39 -0.04
N VAL A 569 -20.02 17.45 0.83
CA VAL A 569 -19.45 16.27 1.49
C VAL A 569 -20.37 15.82 2.62
N SER A 570 -20.79 16.74 3.50
CA SER A 570 -21.69 16.44 4.61
C SER A 570 -22.97 15.75 4.12
N ARG A 571 -23.54 16.20 3.00
CA ARG A 571 -24.74 15.59 2.41
C ARG A 571 -24.50 14.17 1.90
N ILE A 572 -23.36 13.92 1.24
CA ILE A 572 -22.97 12.56 0.82
C ILE A 572 -22.85 11.63 2.02
N LEU A 573 -22.25 12.10 3.12
CA LEU A 573 -22.13 11.30 4.34
C LEU A 573 -23.51 10.91 4.91
N HIS A 574 -24.47 11.85 4.91
CA HIS A 574 -25.82 11.55 5.39
C HIS A 574 -26.57 10.59 4.45
N LEU A 575 -26.40 10.71 3.13
CA LEU A 575 -26.93 9.73 2.16
C LEU A 575 -26.37 8.32 2.40
N LEU A 576 -25.07 8.21 2.69
CA LEU A 576 -24.44 6.92 3.02
C LEU A 576 -24.98 6.33 4.32
N VAL A 577 -25.25 7.15 5.34
CA VAL A 577 -25.89 6.66 6.57
C VAL A 577 -27.31 6.16 6.28
N ILE A 578 -28.08 6.85 5.43
CA ILE A 578 -29.38 6.37 4.96
C ILE A 578 -29.26 5.04 4.22
N ASP A 579 -28.25 4.86 3.36
CA ASP A 579 -28.00 3.58 2.66
C ASP A 579 -27.74 2.45 3.66
N ILE A 580 -26.91 2.68 4.67
CA ILE A 580 -26.62 1.70 5.71
C ILE A 580 -27.90 1.31 6.46
N LEU A 581 -28.74 2.28 6.82
CA LEU A 581 -30.01 2.03 7.50
C LEU A 581 -31.00 1.28 6.61
N ALA A 582 -31.10 1.65 5.35
CA ALA A 582 -32.02 1.04 4.40
C ALA A 582 -31.63 -0.43 4.11
N VAL A 583 -30.35 -0.70 3.87
CA VAL A 583 -29.82 -2.07 3.73
C VAL A 583 -30.02 -2.87 5.02
N GLY A 584 -29.72 -2.28 6.18
CA GLY A 584 -29.90 -2.92 7.48
C GLY A 584 -31.37 -3.30 7.75
N LEU A 585 -32.30 -2.40 7.42
CA LEU A 585 -33.74 -2.63 7.54
C LEU A 585 -34.21 -3.76 6.61
N ALA A 586 -33.75 -3.76 5.34
CA ALA A 586 -34.06 -4.81 4.39
C ALA A 586 -33.56 -6.18 4.88
N MET A 587 -32.35 -6.25 5.45
CA MET A 587 -31.81 -7.47 6.04
C MET A 587 -32.63 -7.95 7.25
N ARG A 588 -33.12 -7.04 8.11
CA ARG A 588 -33.92 -7.39 9.29
C ARG A 588 -35.31 -7.91 8.96
N ARG A 589 -35.94 -7.38 7.89
CA ARG A 589 -37.30 -7.81 7.47
C ARG A 589 -37.29 -9.09 6.63
N GLY A 590 -36.13 -9.56 6.19
CA GLY A 590 -35.97 -10.80 5.43
C GLY A 590 -36.28 -10.65 3.94
N ALA A 591 -35.58 -11.40 3.09
CA ALA A 591 -35.70 -11.31 1.63
C ALA A 591 -37.10 -11.64 1.09
N GLU A 592 -37.86 -12.48 1.78
CA GLU A 592 -39.23 -12.88 1.39
C GLU A 592 -40.25 -11.74 1.57
N SER A 593 -40.08 -10.90 2.60
CA SER A 593 -40.94 -9.73 2.84
C SER A 593 -40.71 -8.63 1.79
N VAL A 594 -39.46 -8.46 1.35
CA VAL A 594 -39.09 -7.51 0.29
C VAL A 594 -39.52 -8.00 -1.09
N ALA A 595 -39.49 -9.32 -1.34
CA ALA A 595 -39.97 -9.93 -2.59
C ALA A 595 -41.51 -9.99 -2.70
N ALA A 596 -42.22 -10.01 -1.57
CA ALA A 596 -43.69 -10.03 -1.50
C ALA A 596 -44.33 -8.65 -1.66
N LEU A 597 -43.54 -7.57 -1.63
CA LEU A 597 -44.04 -6.24 -1.96
C LEU A 597 -44.47 -6.25 -3.43
N PRO A 598 -45.66 -5.69 -3.76
CA PRO A 598 -46.06 -5.57 -5.15
C PRO A 598 -44.93 -4.85 -5.86
N ASN A 599 -44.30 -5.53 -6.81
CA ASN A 599 -43.33 -4.91 -7.69
C ASN A 599 -44.13 -3.89 -8.50
N VAL A 600 -44.27 -2.67 -7.98
CA VAL A 600 -45.09 -1.61 -8.59
C VAL A 600 -44.58 -1.34 -10.01
N ALA A 601 -43.29 -1.61 -10.26
CA ALA A 601 -42.69 -1.62 -11.59
C ALA A 601 -43.26 -2.69 -12.53
N ALA A 602 -43.58 -3.89 -12.04
CA ALA A 602 -44.17 -4.96 -12.84
C ALA A 602 -45.71 -4.81 -13.01
N ALA A 603 -46.40 -4.24 -12.02
CA ALA A 603 -47.86 -4.12 -12.03
C ALA A 603 -48.40 -2.83 -12.70
N ALA A 604 -47.60 -1.76 -12.75
CA ALA A 604 -48.01 -0.45 -13.29
C ALA A 604 -47.28 -0.03 -14.58
N GLY A 605 -46.32 -0.82 -15.09
CA GLY A 605 -45.53 -0.46 -16.28
C GLY A 605 -44.63 0.77 -16.09
N VAL A 606 -44.38 1.17 -14.84
CA VAL A 606 -43.50 2.28 -14.48
C VAL A 606 -42.16 1.69 -14.08
N ASP A 607 -41.25 1.58 -15.04
CA ASP A 607 -39.87 1.16 -14.77
C ASP A 607 -39.18 2.25 -13.94
N LEU A 608 -38.93 1.97 -12.66
CA LEU A 608 -38.30 2.93 -11.73
C LEU A 608 -36.77 2.96 -11.89
N ASP A 609 -36.20 1.95 -12.54
CA ASP A 609 -34.78 1.84 -12.81
C ASP A 609 -34.53 2.25 -14.28
N GLU A 610 -33.51 3.06 -14.58
CA GLU A 610 -33.20 3.57 -15.95
C GLU A 610 -32.79 2.48 -16.96
N ALA A 611 -32.79 1.21 -16.58
CA ALA A 611 -32.46 0.10 -17.46
C ALA A 611 -33.75 -0.43 -18.12
N PRO A 612 -33.92 -0.30 -19.45
CA PRO A 612 -35.13 -0.81 -20.10
C PRO A 612 -35.24 -2.32 -19.88
N ALA A 613 -36.42 -2.76 -19.45
CA ALA A 613 -36.80 -4.15 -19.18
C ALA A 613 -36.54 -5.21 -20.27
N ASN A 614 -35.85 -4.89 -21.37
CA ASN A 614 -35.45 -5.81 -22.44
C ASN A 614 -34.12 -5.44 -23.13
N ALA A 615 -33.14 -4.88 -22.42
CA ALA A 615 -31.79 -4.78 -22.97
C ALA A 615 -31.04 -6.12 -22.79
N VAL A 616 -31.09 -6.98 -23.80
CA VAL A 616 -30.01 -7.96 -24.03
C VAL A 616 -28.72 -7.15 -24.18
N LEU A 617 -27.88 -7.13 -23.14
CA LEU A 617 -26.62 -6.40 -23.13
C LEU A 617 -25.75 -6.87 -24.31
N PRO A 618 -25.47 -6.03 -25.31
CA PRO A 618 -24.41 -6.30 -26.25
C PRO A 618 -23.10 -6.19 -25.48
N THR A 619 -22.27 -7.23 -25.57
CA THR A 619 -20.90 -7.24 -25.05
C THR A 619 -20.09 -6.15 -25.74
N ALA A 620 -20.10 -4.94 -25.21
CA ALA A 620 -19.37 -3.80 -25.76
C ALA A 620 -18.48 -3.14 -24.71
N ARG A 621 -17.19 -3.43 -24.88
CA ARG A 621 -16.03 -2.71 -24.36
C ARG A 621 -16.22 -1.18 -24.40
N ARG A 622 -15.95 -0.50 -23.28
CA ARG A 622 -15.36 0.86 -23.31
C ARG A 622 -14.25 0.97 -22.28
N ALA A 623 -13.10 1.42 -22.78
CA ALA A 623 -11.84 1.58 -22.10
C ALA A 623 -11.84 2.85 -21.23
N GLY A 624 -11.29 2.73 -20.02
CA GLY A 624 -10.82 3.87 -19.24
C GLY A 624 -9.48 4.41 -19.79
N PRO A 625 -9.09 5.64 -19.42
CA PRO A 625 -7.85 6.25 -19.86
C PRO A 625 -6.67 5.44 -19.28
N GLY A 626 -5.83 4.88 -20.15
CA GLY A 626 -4.68 4.05 -19.78
C GLY A 626 -4.54 2.73 -20.54
N ILE A 627 -5.56 2.31 -21.31
CA ILE A 627 -5.45 1.15 -22.19
C ILE A 627 -4.92 1.60 -23.56
N SER A 628 -3.65 1.30 -23.82
CA SER A 628 -3.06 1.40 -25.16
C SER A 628 -3.98 0.73 -26.18
N THR A 629 -4.45 1.52 -27.14
CA THR A 629 -5.18 1.04 -28.31
C THR A 629 -4.35 -0.02 -29.00
N SER A 630 -4.80 -1.27 -28.90
CA SER A 630 -4.46 -2.43 -29.73
C SER A 630 -3.40 -2.15 -30.81
N GLY A 631 -2.14 -2.36 -30.45
CA GLY A 631 -1.08 -2.56 -31.43
C GLY A 631 -1.36 -3.80 -32.31
N PRO A 632 -0.60 -3.99 -33.41
CA PRO A 632 -0.85 -4.97 -34.47
C PRO A 632 -0.95 -6.47 -34.05
N LEU A 633 -0.84 -6.78 -32.75
CA LEU A 633 -0.97 -8.12 -32.17
C LEU A 633 -2.43 -8.59 -31.99
N SER A 634 -3.44 -7.71 -32.12
CA SER A 634 -4.85 -8.08 -31.95
C SER A 634 -5.40 -9.02 -33.04
N ARG A 635 -4.64 -9.30 -34.10
CA ARG A 635 -5.03 -10.20 -35.19
C ARG A 635 -4.65 -11.67 -34.98
N LEU A 636 -3.97 -12.03 -33.88
CA LEU A 636 -3.50 -13.40 -33.64
C LEU A 636 -4.46 -14.30 -32.86
N THR A 637 -5.62 -13.80 -32.43
CA THR A 637 -6.56 -14.59 -31.62
C THR A 637 -8.01 -14.33 -32.05
N SER A 638 -8.43 -14.89 -33.18
CA SER A 638 -9.85 -14.91 -33.54
C SER A 638 -10.27 -16.19 -34.22
N HIS A 639 -10.04 -17.36 -33.60
CA HIS A 639 -10.86 -18.55 -33.86
C HIS A 639 -10.85 -19.47 -32.64
N SER A 640 -11.92 -19.42 -31.84
CA SER A 640 -12.54 -20.62 -31.30
C SER A 640 -13.98 -20.31 -30.92
N ARG A 641 -14.92 -20.99 -31.59
CA ARG A 641 -16.19 -21.38 -30.98
C ARG A 641 -15.91 -22.45 -29.93
#